data_AF-A0A7C9Q083-F1
#
_entry.id   AF-A0A7C9Q083-F1
#
_cell.length_a   1.000
_cell.length_b   1.000
_cell.length_c   1.000
_cell.angle_alpha   90.00
_cell.angle_beta   90.00
_cell.angle_gamma   90.00
#
_symmetry.space_group_name_H-M   'P 1'
#
loop_
_entity.id
_entity.type
_entity.pdbx_description
1 polymer ?
#
loop_
_entity_poly.entity_id
_entity_poly.type
_entity_poly.pdbx_seq_one_letter_code
_entity_poly.pdbx_strand_id
1 'polypeptide(L)'
;MKRLKEAGLTQKQLSEFVGVERETINAWLSGRTTPRTEPIKIFKFALALGYSHEETVAFFHPNEETDPLALRQDLSRLQQSKRQATPKT
;
A
#
# COMPACT_ATOMS: atom_id res chain seq x y z
N MET A 1 -13.10 -11.71 -9.59
CA MET A 1 -14.54 -11.34 -9.47
C MET A 1 -15.32 -12.10 -8.40
N LYS A 2 -14.93 -13.34 -8.02
CA LYS A 2 -15.65 -14.15 -7.03
C LYS A 2 -15.93 -13.40 -5.71
N ARG A 3 -14.93 -12.73 -5.13
CA ARG A 3 -15.06 -11.98 -3.87
C ARG A 3 -15.95 -10.74 -3.93
N LEU A 4 -16.00 -10.02 -5.05
CA LEU A 4 -16.93 -8.88 -5.21
C LEU A 4 -18.39 -9.36 -5.16
N LYS A 5 -18.67 -10.51 -5.79
CA LYS A 5 -19.99 -11.13 -5.76
C LYS A 5 -20.34 -11.65 -4.37
N GLU A 6 -19.39 -12.27 -3.67
CA GLU A 6 -19.55 -12.73 -2.28
C GLU A 6 -19.79 -11.56 -1.31
N ALA A 7 -19.17 -10.41 -1.56
CA ALA A 7 -19.39 -9.17 -0.81
C ALA A 7 -20.67 -8.41 -1.24
N GLY A 8 -21.38 -8.85 -2.29
CA GLY A 8 -22.56 -8.16 -2.80
C GLY A 8 -22.29 -6.78 -3.40
N LEU A 9 -21.05 -6.50 -3.82
CA LEU A 9 -20.62 -5.19 -4.31
C LEU A 9 -20.45 -5.16 -5.83
N THR A 10 -20.82 -4.04 -6.44
CA THR A 10 -20.44 -3.72 -7.82
C THR A 10 -19.07 -3.04 -7.87
N GLN A 11 -18.39 -3.08 -9.01
CA GLN A 11 -17.12 -2.36 -9.21
C GLN A 11 -17.26 -0.85 -9.00
N LYS A 12 -18.42 -0.27 -9.34
CA LYS A 12 -18.71 1.17 -9.16
C LYS A 12 -18.80 1.53 -7.67
N GLN A 13 -19.53 0.74 -6.89
CA GLN A 13 -19.61 0.96 -5.44
C GLN A 13 -18.24 0.80 -4.78
N LEU A 14 -17.45 -0.17 -5.22
CA LEU A 14 -16.09 -0.35 -4.72
C LEU A 14 -15.18 0.83 -5.09
N SER A 15 -15.28 1.36 -6.31
CA SER A 15 -14.48 2.50 -6.75
C SER A 15 -14.82 3.78 -5.98
N GLU A 16 -16.11 4.04 -5.75
CA GLU A 16 -16.60 5.16 -4.94
C GLU A 16 -16.13 5.06 -3.48
N PHE A 17 -16.22 3.87 -2.89
CA PHE A 17 -15.80 3.63 -1.52
C PHE A 17 -14.29 3.83 -1.32
N VAL A 18 -13.48 3.30 -2.24
CA VAL A 18 -12.03 3.39 -2.18
C VAL A 18 -11.53 4.80 -2.59
N GLY A 19 -12.29 5.51 -3.41
CA GLY A 19 -11.92 6.83 -3.92
C GLY A 19 -10.91 6.74 -5.08
N VAL A 20 -11.15 5.83 -6.02
CA VAL A 20 -10.35 5.66 -7.25
C VAL A 20 -11.25 5.48 -8.46
N GLU A 21 -10.68 5.59 -9.65
CA GLU A 21 -11.39 5.30 -10.90
C GLU A 21 -11.77 3.82 -11.00
N ARG A 22 -12.90 3.54 -11.68
CA ARG A 22 -13.35 2.16 -11.93
C ARG A 22 -12.31 1.33 -12.70
N GLU A 23 -11.57 1.97 -13.60
CA GLU A 23 -10.49 1.32 -14.36
C GLU A 23 -9.35 0.86 -13.45
N THR A 24 -9.04 1.65 -12.41
CA THR A 24 -8.06 1.27 -11.37
C THR A 24 -8.51 0.02 -10.61
N ILE A 25 -9.79 -0.04 -10.21
CA ILE A 25 -10.36 -1.25 -9.59
C ILE A 25 -10.28 -2.46 -10.54
N ASN A 26 -10.58 -2.27 -11.82
CA ASN A 26 -10.50 -3.33 -12.82
C ASN A 26 -9.06 -3.85 -13.00
N ALA A 27 -8.08 -2.95 -13.05
CA ALA A 27 -6.65 -3.30 -13.13
C ALA A 27 -6.17 -4.07 -11.89
N TRP A 28 -6.62 -3.70 -10.68
CA TRP A 28 -6.28 -4.41 -9.44
C TRP A 28 -6.91 -5.80 -9.38
N LEU A 29 -8.19 -5.92 -9.74
CA LEU A 29 -8.91 -7.20 -9.71
C LEU A 29 -8.42 -8.19 -10.77
N SER A 30 -7.88 -7.69 -11.89
CA SER A 30 -7.26 -8.51 -12.93
C SER A 30 -5.79 -8.82 -12.66
N GLY A 31 -5.20 -8.23 -11.61
CA GLY A 31 -3.79 -8.38 -11.28
C GLY A 31 -2.85 -7.63 -12.23
N ARG A 32 -3.36 -6.80 -13.15
CA ARG A 32 -2.55 -6.00 -14.08
C ARG A 32 -1.69 -4.98 -13.34
N THR A 33 -2.20 -4.42 -12.25
CA THR A 33 -1.48 -3.51 -11.37
C THR A 33 -1.80 -3.81 -9.91
N THR A 34 -0.90 -3.43 -9.01
CA THR A 34 -1.12 -3.48 -7.56
C THR A 34 -1.39 -2.07 -7.01
N PRO A 35 -2.21 -1.93 -5.96
CA PRO A 35 -2.39 -0.64 -5.29
C PRO A 35 -1.06 -0.22 -4.65
N ARG A 36 -0.46 0.88 -5.12
CA ARG A 36 0.86 1.36 -4.64
C ARG A 36 0.84 2.74 -3.96
N THR A 37 -0.27 3.47 -4.05
CA THR A 37 -0.24 4.93 -3.87
C THR A 37 -0.55 5.39 -2.45
N GLU A 38 -1.53 4.78 -1.76
CA GLU A 38 -1.93 5.24 -0.42
C GLU A 38 -2.39 4.08 0.48
N PRO A 39 -1.74 3.86 1.65
CA PRO A 39 -2.10 2.79 2.59
C PRO A 39 -3.58 2.78 2.98
N ILE A 40 -4.22 3.95 3.05
CA ILE A 40 -5.65 4.04 3.37
C ILE A 40 -6.56 3.49 2.25
N LYS A 41 -6.20 3.69 0.97
CA LYS A 41 -6.97 3.19 -0.18
C LYS A 41 -6.90 1.67 -0.28
N ILE A 42 -5.71 1.16 0.00
CA ILE A 42 -5.43 -0.25 0.17
C ILE A 42 -6.30 -0.87 1.26
N PHE A 43 -6.31 -0.23 2.42
CA PHE A 43 -7.05 -0.74 3.57
C PHE A 43 -8.56 -0.74 3.30
N LYS A 44 -9.09 0.34 2.71
CA LYS A 44 -10.47 0.42 2.23
C LYS A 44 -10.79 -0.69 1.23
N PHE A 45 -9.90 -0.94 0.26
CA PHE A 45 -10.10 -1.98 -0.74
C PHE A 45 -10.15 -3.38 -0.11
N ALA A 46 -9.23 -3.70 0.79
CA ALA A 46 -9.19 -4.99 1.47
C ALA A 46 -10.41 -5.20 2.38
N LEU A 47 -10.79 -4.18 3.15
CA LEU A 47 -11.98 -4.18 4.00
C LEU A 47 -13.26 -4.42 3.18
N ALA A 48 -13.42 -3.74 2.05
CA ALA A 48 -14.58 -3.90 1.18
C ALA A 48 -14.70 -5.32 0.57
N LEU A 49 -13.59 -6.04 0.47
CA LEU A 49 -13.55 -7.43 0.01
C LEU A 49 -13.63 -8.46 1.14
N GLY A 50 -13.87 -8.01 2.37
CA GLY A 50 -14.03 -8.86 3.54
C GLY A 50 -12.73 -9.44 4.11
N TYR A 51 -11.57 -8.84 3.80
CA TYR A 51 -10.32 -9.21 4.47
C TYR A 51 -10.25 -8.60 5.86
N SER A 52 -9.72 -9.37 6.80
CA SER A 52 -9.38 -8.89 8.14
C SER A 52 -8.16 -7.98 8.11
N HIS A 53 -7.93 -7.25 9.22
CA HIS A 53 -6.75 -6.41 9.38
C HIS A 53 -5.44 -7.22 9.25
N GLU A 54 -5.39 -8.39 9.89
CA GLU A 54 -4.22 -9.28 9.86
C GLU A 54 -3.91 -9.80 8.45
N GLU A 55 -4.93 -10.23 7.72
CA GLU A 55 -4.78 -10.65 6.33
C GLU A 55 -4.30 -9.50 5.44
N THR A 56 -4.89 -8.30 5.62
CA THR A 56 -4.54 -7.11 4.84
C THR A 56 -3.07 -6.74 5.02
N VAL A 57 -2.58 -6.76 6.26
CA VAL A 57 -1.17 -6.48 6.58
C VAL A 57 -0.24 -7.56 6.05
N ALA A 58 -0.65 -8.83 6.04
CA ALA A 58 0.16 -9.92 5.49
C ALA A 58 0.35 -9.82 3.96
N PHE A 59 -0.67 -9.37 3.21
CA PHE A 59 -0.55 -9.12 1.76
C PHE A 59 0.18 -7.82 1.43
N PHE A 60 0.15 -6.87 2.35
CA PHE A 60 0.99 -5.69 2.32
C PHE A 60 2.37 -6.04 2.85
N HIS A 61 3.16 -6.74 2.02
CA HIS A 61 4.60 -6.52 2.06
C HIS A 61 4.80 -5.11 1.53
N PRO A 62 5.02 -4.09 2.39
CA PRO A 62 5.47 -2.83 1.84
C PRO A 62 6.77 -3.17 1.09
N ASN A 63 6.92 -2.69 -0.16
CA ASN A 63 8.09 -2.90 -1.02
C ASN A 63 9.35 -3.04 -0.15
N GLU A 64 10.31 -3.90 -0.49
CA GLU A 64 11.58 -4.11 0.25
C GLU A 64 12.26 -2.81 0.76
N GLU A 65 11.96 -1.65 0.14
CA GLU A 65 12.18 -0.27 0.61
C GLU A 65 11.59 0.11 1.99
N THR A 66 10.79 -0.75 2.61
CA THR A 66 10.04 -0.47 3.85
C THR A 66 10.26 -1.55 4.92
N ASP A 67 11.28 -2.39 4.75
CA ASP A 67 11.82 -3.14 5.87
C ASP A 67 12.30 -2.13 6.95
N PRO A 68 11.75 -2.18 8.17
CA PRO A 68 12.18 -1.29 9.25
C PRO A 68 13.69 -1.34 9.50
N LEU A 69 14.35 -2.47 9.22
CA LEU A 69 15.80 -2.59 9.33
C LEU A 69 16.52 -1.81 8.22
N ALA A 70 16.07 -1.92 6.97
CA ALA A 70 16.61 -1.17 5.84
C ALA A 70 16.43 0.35 6.04
N LEU A 71 15.24 0.79 6.47
CA LEU A 71 14.96 2.19 6.79
C LEU A 71 15.86 2.71 7.93
N ARG A 72 16.10 1.89 8.96
CA ARG A 72 16.98 2.25 10.08
C ARG A 72 18.45 2.34 9.65
N GLN A 73 18.88 1.48 8.74
CA GLN A 73 20.22 1.54 8.16
C GLN A 73 20.41 2.79 7.30
N ASP A 74 19.43 3.14 6.47
CA ASP A 74 19.48 4.34 5.64
C ASP A 74 19.45 5.63 6.46
N LEU A 75 18.63 5.70 7.51
CA LEU A 75 18.65 6.80 8.48
C LEU A 75 20.04 6.94 9.13
N SER A 76 20.67 5.83 9.48
CA SER A 76 22.01 5.82 10.10
C SER A 76 23.07 6.38 9.13
N ARG A 77 23.02 6.00 7.85
CA ARG A 77 23.93 6.51 6.79
C ARG A 77 23.77 8.03 6.59
N LEU A 78 22.53 8.52 6.56
CA LEU A 78 22.24 9.95 6.41
C LEU A 78 22.75 10.79 7.60
N GLN A 79 22.63 10.27 8.82
CA GLN A 79 23.12 10.94 10.02
C GLN A 79 24.65 11.00 10.09
N GLN A 80 25.32 9.95 9.61
CA GLN A 80 26.79 9.91 9.53
C GLN A 80 27.34 10.86 8.45
N SER A 81 26.66 10.94 7.30
CA SER A 81 26.99 11.89 6.23
C SER A 81 26.90 13.35 6.72
N LYS A 82 25.83 13.72 7.44
CA LYS A 82 25.68 15.07 8.01
C LYS A 82 26.74 15.42 9.06
N ARG A 83 27.27 14.44 9.79
CA ARG A 83 28.34 14.66 10.80
C ARG A 83 29.72 14.92 10.18
N GLN A 84 29.96 14.48 8.96
CA GLN A 84 31.21 14.75 8.24
C GLN A 84 31.16 16.06 7.43
N ALA A 85 29.96 16.65 7.27
CA ALA A 85 29.72 17.85 6.47
C ALA A 85 29.77 19.17 7.27
N THR A 86 30.27 19.18 8.51
CA THR A 86 30.68 20.42 9.19
C THR A 86 32.17 20.67 8.92
N PRO A 87 32.54 21.58 8.01
CA PRO A 87 33.91 22.07 7.96
C PRO A 87 34.13 23.02 9.14
N LYS A 88 35.29 22.85 9.78
CA LYS A 88 35.90 23.83 10.70
C LYS A 88 35.75 25.24 10.14
N THR A 89 35.23 26.18 10.95
CA THR A 89 35.86 27.46 11.27
C THR A 89 35.24 27.97 12.57
#